data_AF-A0A426XVS3-F1
#
_entry.id   AF-A0A426XVS3-F1
#
_cell.length_a   1.000
_cell.length_b   1.000
_cell.length_c   1.000
_cell.angle_alpha   90.00
_cell.angle_beta   90.00
_cell.angle_gamma   90.00
#
_symmetry.space_group_name_H-M   'P 1'
#
loop_
_entity.id
_entity.type
_entity.pdbx_description
1 polymer ?
#
loop_
_entity_poly.entity_id
_entity_poly.type
_entity_poly.pdbx_seq_one_letter_code
_entity_poly.pdbx_strand_id
1 'polypeptide(L)'
;MVAMIMLRTLYRDIANYNQLETQDEAQEETGWKLVHGDVFRPPVNSGLLCVYVGTGVQFFGMTLVTMIFALLGFLSPSNRGGLMTAMVLLWVFMGLFAGYSSARLYKMFKGSEWKRITLKTAFMFPGIVFAIFFMLNALIWGEKSSGAVPFGTMFALVLLWFGISVPLVFVGSYIGYKRPALEDPVKTNKIPRQIPEQAWYMQPAFSILIGGILPFGAVFIELFFILTSIWLNQFYYIFGFLFIVFLILIVTCAEITIVLCYFQLCSEDYHWWWRAYLTAGSSAFYLFAYSGFYFCTKLEITKVVSGILYFGYMLIGSYAFFVLTGTIGFYACFWFVRKIYSSVKID
;
A
#
# COMPACT_ATOMS: atom_id res chain seq x y z
N MET A 1 -19.24 13.09 0.77
CA MET A 1 -20.32 13.13 -0.25
C MET A 1 -20.32 11.84 -1.08
N VAL A 2 -19.18 11.43 -1.64
CA VAL A 2 -19.07 10.18 -2.41
C VAL A 2 -19.37 8.94 -1.57
N ALA A 3 -18.82 8.81 -0.36
CA ALA A 3 -19.21 7.74 0.59
C ALA A 3 -20.74 7.67 0.88
N MET A 4 -21.42 8.81 1.00
CA MET A 4 -22.87 8.87 1.22
C MET A 4 -23.65 8.40 -0.01
N ILE A 5 -23.20 8.80 -1.21
CA ILE A 5 -23.80 8.36 -2.48
C ILE A 5 -23.61 6.85 -2.63
N MET A 6 -22.41 6.33 -2.39
CA MET A 6 -22.11 4.90 -2.41
C MET A 6 -22.98 4.11 -1.42
N LEU A 7 -23.05 4.56 -0.16
CA LEU A 7 -23.90 3.94 0.85
C LEU A 7 -25.36 3.94 0.43
N ARG A 8 -25.88 5.07 -0.08
CA ARG A 8 -27.27 5.18 -0.52
C ARG A 8 -27.57 4.25 -1.69
N THR A 9 -26.68 4.20 -2.68
CA THR A 9 -26.80 3.29 -3.83
C THR A 9 -26.75 1.83 -3.35
N LEU A 10 -25.79 1.48 -2.51
CA LEU A 10 -25.61 0.13 -1.98
C LEU A 10 -26.78 -0.32 -1.10
N TYR A 11 -27.28 0.54 -0.20
CA TYR A 11 -28.46 0.25 0.61
C TYR A 11 -29.70 0.02 -0.26
N ARG A 12 -29.89 0.83 -1.30
CA ARG A 12 -30.99 0.65 -2.25
C ARG A 12 -30.85 -0.68 -3.01
N ASP A 13 -29.65 -0.99 -3.47
CA ASP A 13 -29.36 -2.23 -4.24
C ASP A 13 -29.47 -3.50 -3.37
N ILE A 14 -29.19 -3.40 -2.06
CA ILE A 14 -29.42 -4.49 -1.09
C ILE A 14 -30.91 -4.62 -0.75
N ALA A 15 -31.59 -3.50 -0.46
CA ALA A 15 -33.01 -3.51 -0.06
C ALA A 15 -33.92 -4.06 -1.18
N ASN A 16 -33.67 -3.64 -2.43
CA ASN A 16 -34.41 -4.16 -3.58
C ASN A 16 -34.28 -5.67 -3.73
N TYR A 17 -33.11 -6.24 -3.40
CA TYR A 17 -32.86 -7.69 -3.53
C TYR A 17 -33.54 -8.53 -2.46
N ASN A 18 -33.46 -8.11 -1.20
CA ASN A 18 -34.15 -8.81 -0.12
C ASN A 18 -35.68 -8.80 -0.32
N GLN A 19 -36.22 -7.82 -1.06
CA GLN A 19 -37.62 -7.81 -1.46
C GLN A 19 -37.90 -8.80 -2.59
N LEU A 20 -37.00 -8.90 -3.58
CA LEU A 20 -37.11 -9.80 -4.73
C LEU A 20 -36.97 -11.29 -4.35
N GLU A 21 -36.19 -11.67 -3.34
CA GLU A 21 -36.17 -13.06 -2.81
C GLU A 21 -37.56 -13.53 -2.32
N THR A 22 -38.47 -12.61 -1.98
CA THR A 22 -39.83 -12.94 -1.52
C THR A 22 -40.79 -13.19 -2.69
N GLN A 23 -40.36 -12.93 -3.93
CA GLN A 23 -41.11 -13.12 -5.16
C GLN A 23 -40.33 -14.10 -6.05
N ASP A 24 -40.89 -15.28 -6.30
CA ASP A 24 -40.35 -16.39 -7.12
C ASP A 24 -40.13 -16.00 -8.61
N GLU A 25 -39.46 -14.89 -8.90
CA GLU A 25 -39.09 -14.47 -10.25
C GLU A 25 -37.59 -14.64 -10.43
N ALA A 26 -37.24 -15.62 -11.27
CA ALA A 26 -35.91 -15.85 -11.83
C ALA A 26 -35.47 -14.65 -12.70
N GLN A 27 -35.21 -13.50 -12.08
CA GLN A 27 -34.54 -12.39 -12.72
C GLN A 27 -33.06 -12.72 -12.80
N GLU A 28 -32.50 -12.71 -14.02
CA GLU A 28 -31.06 -12.91 -14.27
C GLU A 28 -30.25 -12.00 -13.33
N GLU A 29 -29.49 -12.60 -12.41
CA GLU A 29 -28.60 -11.86 -11.51
C GLU A 29 -27.69 -10.96 -12.37
N THR A 30 -27.70 -9.64 -12.15
CA THR A 30 -26.87 -8.71 -12.92
C THR A 30 -25.80 -8.04 -12.06
N GLY A 31 -24.66 -7.75 -12.69
CA GLY A 31 -23.57 -6.98 -12.10
C GLY A 31 -22.82 -7.69 -10.98
N TRP A 32 -22.59 -6.99 -9.86
CA TRP A 32 -21.68 -7.47 -8.82
C TRP A 32 -22.18 -8.73 -8.11
N LYS A 33 -23.49 -8.99 -8.07
CA LYS A 33 -24.05 -10.18 -7.39
C LYS A 33 -23.78 -11.47 -8.19
N LEU A 34 -23.83 -11.38 -9.50
CA LEU A 34 -23.62 -12.50 -10.42
C LEU A 34 -22.21 -13.12 -10.31
N VAL A 35 -21.22 -12.34 -9.87
CA VAL A 35 -19.84 -12.79 -9.73
C VAL A 35 -19.51 -13.39 -8.35
N HIS A 36 -20.51 -13.61 -7.48
CA HIS A 36 -20.32 -14.15 -6.12
C HIS A 36 -19.48 -15.45 -6.09
N GLY A 37 -19.64 -16.32 -7.10
CA GLY A 37 -18.90 -17.58 -7.24
C GLY A 37 -17.46 -17.45 -7.72
N ASP A 38 -16.98 -16.24 -8.07
CA ASP A 38 -15.65 -16.01 -8.65
C ASP A 38 -14.84 -14.94 -7.89
N VAL A 39 -15.49 -14.07 -7.11
CA VAL A 39 -14.87 -12.92 -6.41
C VAL A 39 -13.73 -13.29 -5.48
N PHE A 40 -13.82 -14.42 -4.79
CA PHE A 40 -12.80 -14.85 -3.82
C PHE A 40 -11.73 -15.78 -4.40
N ARG A 41 -11.66 -15.92 -5.74
CA ARG A 41 -10.59 -16.70 -6.37
C ARG A 41 -9.22 -16.10 -6.05
N PRO A 42 -8.20 -16.94 -5.74
CA PRO A 42 -6.84 -16.44 -5.52
C PRO A 42 -6.34 -15.64 -6.73
N PRO A 43 -5.71 -14.47 -6.51
CA PRO A 43 -5.22 -13.66 -7.62
C PRO A 43 -4.00 -14.28 -8.30
N VAL A 44 -3.78 -13.88 -9.55
CA VAL A 44 -2.52 -14.13 -10.27
C VAL A 44 -1.37 -13.60 -9.42
N ASN A 45 -0.28 -14.35 -9.27
CA ASN A 45 0.86 -13.96 -8.41
C ASN A 45 0.47 -13.62 -6.96
N SER A 46 -0.47 -14.36 -6.36
CA SER A 46 -0.94 -14.16 -4.98
C SER A 46 0.17 -14.01 -3.95
N GLY A 47 1.27 -14.76 -4.07
CA GLY A 47 2.42 -14.61 -3.18
C GLY A 47 3.06 -13.22 -3.25
N LEU A 48 3.19 -12.61 -4.43
CA LEU A 48 3.75 -11.27 -4.55
C LEU A 48 2.85 -10.22 -3.89
N LEU A 49 1.53 -10.37 -4.04
CA LEU A 49 0.55 -9.52 -3.37
C LEU A 49 0.67 -9.63 -1.85
N CYS A 50 0.77 -10.84 -1.31
CA CYS A 50 0.97 -11.07 0.12
C CYS A 50 2.23 -10.39 0.65
N VAL A 51 3.34 -10.46 -0.11
CA VAL A 51 4.57 -9.76 0.26
C VAL A 51 4.34 -8.26 0.33
N TYR A 52 3.80 -7.67 -0.73
CA TYR A 52 3.58 -6.23 -0.81
C TYR A 52 2.61 -5.71 0.26
N VAL A 53 1.52 -6.43 0.51
CA VAL A 53 0.56 -6.13 1.57
C VAL A 53 1.22 -6.24 2.95
N GLY A 54 2.02 -7.29 3.20
CA GLY A 54 2.77 -7.44 4.45
C GLY A 54 3.73 -6.27 4.69
N THR A 55 4.54 -5.92 3.69
CA THR A 55 5.44 -4.78 3.74
C THR A 55 4.69 -3.45 3.94
N GLY A 56 3.52 -3.29 3.34
CA GLY A 56 2.72 -2.08 3.57
C GLY A 56 2.11 -1.99 4.95
N VAL A 57 1.77 -3.11 5.59
CA VAL A 57 1.39 -3.12 7.02
C VAL A 57 2.58 -2.66 7.88
N GLN A 58 3.79 -3.07 7.53
CA GLN A 58 5.02 -2.62 8.19
C GLN A 58 5.18 -1.10 8.10
N PHE A 59 5.05 -0.55 6.89
CA PHE A 59 5.08 0.89 6.65
C PHE A 59 3.97 1.62 7.38
N PHE A 60 2.75 1.11 7.32
CA PHE A 60 1.59 1.72 7.96
C PHE A 60 1.82 1.85 9.48
N GLY A 61 2.23 0.76 10.14
CA GLY A 61 2.52 0.76 11.56
C GLY A 61 3.68 1.69 11.93
N MET A 62 4.76 1.67 11.14
CA MET A 62 5.92 2.54 11.35
C MET A 62 5.57 4.02 11.20
N THR A 63 4.86 4.39 10.13
CA THR A 63 4.41 5.77 9.87
C THR A 63 3.45 6.25 10.94
N LEU A 64 2.46 5.43 11.31
CA LEU A 64 1.47 5.78 12.33
C LEU A 64 2.11 6.05 13.69
N VAL A 65 2.97 5.13 14.17
CA VAL A 65 3.65 5.28 15.46
C VAL A 65 4.61 6.47 15.45
N THR A 66 5.35 6.66 14.35
CA THR A 66 6.25 7.82 14.19
C THR A 66 5.47 9.13 14.29
N MET A 67 4.34 9.24 13.60
CA MET A 67 3.52 10.45 13.63
C MET A 67 2.93 10.70 15.02
N ILE A 68 2.47 9.66 15.73
CA ILE A 68 1.96 9.81 17.10
C ILE A 68 3.06 10.36 18.03
N PHE A 69 4.29 9.84 17.97
CA PHE A 69 5.40 10.36 18.77
C PHE A 69 5.82 11.77 18.37
N ALA A 70 5.75 12.11 17.09
CA ALA A 70 5.98 13.47 16.61
C ALA A 70 4.89 14.43 17.13
N LEU A 71 3.62 14.02 17.13
CA LEU A 71 2.50 14.81 17.67
C LEU A 71 2.62 15.08 19.17
N LEU A 72 3.05 14.08 19.94
CA LEU A 72 3.23 14.21 21.39
C LEU A 72 4.49 15.01 21.77
N GLY A 73 5.28 15.45 20.79
CA GLY A 73 6.49 16.25 21.01
C GLY A 73 7.73 15.45 21.40
N PHE A 74 7.67 14.11 21.38
CA PHE A 74 8.84 13.25 21.67
C PHE A 74 9.90 13.28 20.55
N LEU A 75 9.49 13.65 19.33
CA LEU A 75 10.38 13.78 18.17
C LEU A 75 10.40 15.23 17.71
N SER A 76 11.40 15.99 18.17
CA SER A 76 11.55 17.39 17.77
C SER A 76 12.09 17.52 16.33
N PRO A 77 11.53 18.43 15.50
CA PRO A 77 12.06 18.72 14.16
C PRO A 77 13.53 19.18 14.16
N SER A 78 14.02 19.70 15.29
CA SER A 78 15.41 20.12 15.47
C SER A 78 16.38 18.93 15.56
N ASN A 79 15.90 17.73 15.93
CA ASN A 79 16.72 16.52 16.02
C ASN A 79 16.40 15.55 14.87
N ARG A 80 16.74 15.94 13.64
CA ARG A 80 16.50 15.11 12.42
C ARG A 80 17.13 13.72 12.50
N GLY A 81 18.31 13.59 13.14
CA GLY A 81 18.97 12.31 13.34
C GLY A 81 18.20 11.37 14.27
N GLY A 82 17.63 11.90 15.35
CA GLY A 82 16.76 11.14 16.26
C GLY A 82 15.50 10.61 15.55
N LEU A 83 14.85 11.45 14.74
CA LEU A 83 13.69 11.05 13.93
C LEU A 83 14.03 9.89 12.98
N MET A 84 15.12 10.00 12.21
CA MET A 84 15.55 8.94 11.29
C MET A 84 15.87 7.63 12.03
N THR A 85 16.55 7.72 13.17
CA THR A 85 16.88 6.55 14.00
C THR A 85 15.62 5.87 14.54
N ALA A 86 14.66 6.65 15.03
CA ALA A 86 13.38 6.15 15.50
C ALA A 86 12.60 5.43 14.39
N MET A 87 12.55 6.00 13.18
CA MET A 87 11.89 5.37 12.03
C MET A 87 12.54 4.02 11.66
N VAL A 88 13.87 3.94 11.66
CA VAL A 88 14.60 2.68 11.38
C VAL A 88 14.31 1.61 12.44
N LEU A 89 14.30 1.99 13.73
CA LEU A 89 13.97 1.05 14.81
C LEU A 89 12.52 0.58 14.72
N LEU A 90 11.58 1.51 14.52
CA LEU A 90 10.16 1.19 14.34
C LEU A 90 9.95 0.29 13.13
N TRP A 91 10.64 0.55 12.01
CA TRP A 91 10.59 -0.32 10.84
C TRP A 91 10.97 -1.76 11.19
N VAL A 92 12.07 -1.96 11.91
CA VAL A 92 12.56 -3.29 12.31
C VAL A 92 11.52 -4.02 13.18
N PHE A 93 10.97 -3.34 14.19
CA PHE A 93 9.96 -3.92 15.07
C PHE A 93 8.67 -4.26 14.34
N MET A 94 8.25 -3.40 13.39
CA MET A 94 7.05 -3.63 12.59
C MET A 94 7.19 -4.83 11.65
N GLY A 95 8.40 -5.39 11.46
CA GLY A 95 8.64 -6.62 10.72
C GLY A 95 7.81 -7.81 11.23
N LEU A 96 7.51 -7.84 12.54
CA LEU A 96 6.59 -8.82 13.13
C LEU A 96 5.20 -8.78 12.47
N PHE A 97 4.63 -7.59 12.33
CA PHE A 97 3.32 -7.40 11.71
C PHE A 97 3.36 -7.66 10.21
N ALA A 98 4.48 -7.34 9.57
CA ALA A 98 4.71 -7.64 8.15
C ALA A 98 4.62 -9.13 7.86
N GLY A 99 5.38 -9.93 8.63
CA GLY A 99 5.39 -11.38 8.52
C GLY A 99 4.04 -11.99 8.86
N TYR A 100 3.37 -11.49 9.91
CA TYR A 100 2.05 -11.95 10.33
C TYR A 100 1.01 -11.77 9.21
N SER A 101 0.91 -10.55 8.67
CA SER A 101 -0.07 -10.21 7.65
C SER A 101 0.19 -10.94 6.33
N SER A 102 1.45 -11.05 5.89
CA SER A 102 1.78 -11.76 4.64
C SER A 102 1.46 -13.25 4.73
N ALA A 103 1.84 -13.90 5.83
CA ALA A 103 1.61 -15.33 6.02
C ALA A 103 0.13 -15.68 6.19
N ARG A 104 -0.64 -14.82 6.89
CA ARG A 104 -2.08 -15.02 7.08
C ARG A 104 -2.83 -14.89 5.75
N LEU A 105 -2.50 -13.89 4.94
CA LEU A 105 -3.10 -13.72 3.62
C LEU A 105 -2.68 -14.85 2.66
N TYR A 106 -1.41 -15.29 2.73
CA TYR A 106 -0.93 -16.39 1.91
C TYR A 106 -1.63 -17.72 2.24
N LYS A 107 -1.92 -17.96 3.52
CA LYS A 107 -2.70 -19.12 3.96
C LYS A 107 -4.15 -19.05 3.47
N MET A 108 -4.77 -17.87 3.46
CA MET A 108 -6.11 -17.66 2.89
C MET A 108 -6.16 -18.07 1.41
N PHE A 109 -5.11 -17.77 0.64
CA PHE A 109 -4.96 -18.21 -0.75
C PHE A 109 -4.53 -19.68 -0.90
N LYS A 110 -4.66 -20.50 0.15
CA LYS A 110 -4.30 -21.93 0.17
C LYS A 110 -2.81 -22.21 -0.08
N GLY A 111 -1.93 -21.22 0.20
CA GLY A 111 -0.49 -21.37 0.09
C GLY A 111 0.12 -22.25 1.19
N SER A 112 0.95 -23.22 0.82
CA SER A 112 1.62 -24.17 1.74
C SER A 112 3.04 -23.75 2.12
N GLU A 113 3.77 -23.09 1.20
CA GLU A 113 5.19 -22.73 1.36
C GLU A 113 5.41 -21.46 2.20
N TRP A 114 4.94 -21.46 3.45
CA TRP A 114 4.97 -20.24 4.29
C TRP A 114 6.39 -19.69 4.53
N LYS A 115 7.41 -20.55 4.61
CA LYS A 115 8.82 -20.11 4.75
C LYS A 115 9.29 -19.31 3.54
N ARG A 116 8.85 -19.67 2.34
CA ARG A 116 9.22 -18.99 1.09
C ARG A 116 8.58 -17.61 1.01
N ILE A 117 7.31 -17.46 1.42
CA ILE A 117 6.68 -16.15 1.47
C ILE A 117 7.34 -15.25 2.52
N THR A 118 7.68 -15.80 3.69
CA THR A 118 8.40 -15.08 4.76
C THR A 118 9.74 -14.55 4.28
N LEU A 119 10.55 -15.37 3.59
CA LEU A 119 11.81 -14.92 2.99
C LEU A 119 11.57 -13.78 2.00
N LYS A 120 10.60 -13.92 1.09
CA LYS A 120 10.29 -12.84 0.14
C LYS A 120 9.85 -11.56 0.85
N THR A 121 9.04 -11.64 1.91
CA THR A 121 8.66 -10.48 2.75
C THR A 121 9.87 -9.82 3.41
N ALA A 122 10.79 -10.61 3.96
CA ALA A 122 11.95 -10.09 4.67
C ALA A 122 13.01 -9.47 3.74
N PHE A 123 13.09 -9.93 2.49
CA PHE A 123 14.18 -9.55 1.57
C PHE A 123 13.77 -8.61 0.43
N MET A 124 12.54 -8.69 -0.08
CA MET A 124 12.21 -8.02 -1.35
C MET A 124 12.30 -6.50 -1.24
N PHE A 125 11.55 -5.89 -0.31
CA PHE A 125 11.57 -4.43 -0.16
C PHE A 125 12.90 -3.93 0.41
N PRO A 126 13.42 -4.46 1.54
CA PRO A 126 14.69 -3.99 2.09
C PRO A 126 15.87 -4.21 1.13
N GLY A 127 15.88 -5.31 0.38
CA GLY A 127 16.94 -5.60 -0.58
C GLY A 127 16.97 -4.64 -1.76
N ILE A 128 15.80 -4.28 -2.32
CA ILE A 128 15.71 -3.27 -3.38
C ILE A 128 16.19 -1.91 -2.86
N VAL A 129 15.70 -1.48 -1.69
CA VAL A 129 16.11 -0.19 -1.09
C VAL A 129 17.60 -0.18 -0.76
N PHE A 130 18.12 -1.26 -0.19
CA PHE A 130 19.54 -1.38 0.13
C PHE A 130 20.41 -1.35 -1.13
N ALA A 131 19.99 -2.00 -2.23
CA ALA A 131 20.72 -1.97 -3.48
C ALA A 131 20.78 -0.55 -4.09
N ILE A 132 19.65 0.16 -4.12
CA ILE A 132 19.62 1.55 -4.58
C ILE A 132 20.49 2.41 -3.67
N PHE A 133 20.28 2.34 -2.36
CA PHE A 133 21.04 3.12 -1.38
C PHE A 133 22.55 2.87 -1.45
N PHE A 134 22.97 1.61 -1.59
CA PHE A 134 24.37 1.23 -1.73
C PHE A 134 24.99 1.81 -3.00
N MET A 135 24.27 1.72 -4.14
CA MET A 135 24.71 2.32 -5.40
C MET A 135 24.85 3.84 -5.28
N LEU A 136 23.87 4.52 -4.67
CA LEU A 136 23.93 5.96 -4.41
C LEU A 136 25.14 6.30 -3.53
N ASN A 137 25.34 5.57 -2.43
CA ASN A 137 26.46 5.82 -1.53
C ASN A 137 27.83 5.57 -2.17
N ALA A 138 27.95 4.58 -3.06
CA ALA A 138 29.18 4.32 -3.80
C ALA A 138 29.57 5.51 -4.71
N LEU A 139 28.58 6.19 -5.31
CA LEU A 139 28.82 7.42 -6.06
C LEU A 139 29.32 8.56 -5.16
N ILE A 140 28.78 8.69 -3.95
CA ILE A 140 29.21 9.72 -2.98
C ILE A 140 30.66 9.46 -2.52
N TRP A 141 31.02 8.20 -2.27
CA TRP A 141 32.40 7.82 -1.98
C TRP A 141 33.35 8.15 -3.14
N GLY A 142 32.94 7.91 -4.39
CA GLY A 142 33.72 8.26 -5.57
C GLY A 142 34.04 9.76 -5.65
N GLU A 143 33.08 10.61 -5.26
CA GLU A 143 33.24 12.07 -5.18
C GLU A 143 34.01 12.54 -3.92
N LYS A 144 34.47 11.62 -3.06
CA LYS A 144 35.13 11.92 -1.77
C LYS A 144 34.34 12.89 -0.89
N SER A 145 33.01 12.86 -0.99
CA SER A 145 32.14 13.76 -0.26
C SER A 145 31.98 13.30 1.19
N SER A 146 31.98 14.27 2.12
CA SER A 146 31.74 14.02 3.55
C SER A 146 30.31 13.58 3.86
N GLY A 147 29.39 13.68 2.90
CA GLY A 147 28.02 13.17 3.01
C GLY A 147 27.91 11.66 2.84
N ALA A 148 29.00 10.95 2.55
CA ALA A 148 28.96 9.50 2.39
C ALA A 148 28.72 8.80 3.72
N VAL A 149 27.80 7.84 3.74
CA VAL A 149 27.54 7.03 4.92
C VAL A 149 28.77 6.14 5.19
N PRO A 150 29.35 6.20 6.40
CA PRO A 150 30.52 5.40 6.75
C PRO A 150 30.24 3.90 6.64
N PHE A 151 31.27 3.12 6.32
CA PHE A 151 31.18 1.66 6.23
C PHE A 151 30.63 1.02 7.52
N GLY A 152 31.02 1.54 8.70
CA GLY A 152 30.52 1.06 9.98
C GLY A 152 29.00 1.17 10.12
N THR A 153 28.40 2.27 9.65
CA THR A 153 26.95 2.47 9.66
C THR A 153 26.26 1.50 8.70
N MET A 154 26.83 1.27 7.51
CA MET A 154 26.30 0.28 6.57
C MET A 154 26.31 -1.13 7.16
N PHE A 155 27.42 -1.51 7.80
CA PHE A 155 27.55 -2.80 8.46
C PHE A 155 26.53 -2.95 9.61
N ALA A 156 26.33 -1.90 10.41
CA ALA A 156 25.31 -1.89 11.45
C ALA A 156 23.88 -2.07 10.90
N LEU A 157 23.54 -1.43 9.76
CA LEU A 157 22.25 -1.63 9.09
C LEU A 157 22.05 -3.06 8.61
N VAL A 158 23.10 -3.70 8.07
CA VAL A 158 23.07 -5.12 7.67
C VAL A 158 22.86 -6.02 8.89
N LEU A 159 23.58 -5.79 9.99
CA LEU A 159 23.38 -6.54 11.24
C LEU A 159 21.97 -6.36 11.79
N LEU A 160 21.43 -5.14 11.74
CA LEU A 160 20.06 -4.86 12.18
C LEU A 160 19.02 -5.57 11.28
N TRP A 161 19.26 -5.60 9.97
CA TRP A 161 18.39 -6.27 9.01
C TRP A 161 18.40 -7.80 9.20
N PHE A 162 19.56 -8.44 9.13
CA PHE A 162 19.67 -9.90 9.21
C PHE A 162 19.55 -10.44 10.65
N GLY A 163 20.08 -9.72 11.64
CA GLY A 163 20.14 -10.15 13.03
C GLY A 163 18.86 -9.90 13.81
N ILE A 164 18.04 -8.91 13.42
CA ILE A 164 16.81 -8.56 14.15
C ILE A 164 15.59 -8.58 13.24
N SER A 165 15.60 -7.83 12.13
CA SER A 165 14.41 -7.68 11.29
C SER A 165 13.97 -8.99 10.65
N VAL A 166 14.89 -9.76 10.04
CA VAL A 166 14.56 -11.05 9.43
C VAL A 166 13.97 -12.03 10.47
N PRO A 167 14.60 -12.29 11.63
CA PRO A 167 13.99 -13.11 12.69
C PRO A 167 12.59 -12.64 13.11
N LEU A 168 12.37 -11.33 13.28
CA LEU A 168 11.06 -10.80 13.65
C LEU A 168 9.99 -11.08 12.59
N VAL A 169 10.33 -10.95 11.30
CA VAL A 169 9.42 -11.32 10.20
C VAL A 169 9.09 -12.81 10.26
N PHE A 170 10.07 -13.67 10.56
CA PHE A 170 9.84 -15.11 10.75
C PHE A 170 8.92 -15.42 11.93
N VAL A 171 9.14 -14.80 13.08
CA VAL A 171 8.26 -14.95 14.25
C VAL A 171 6.84 -14.52 13.90
N GLY A 172 6.68 -13.37 13.24
CA GLY A 172 5.40 -12.85 12.79
C GLY A 172 4.68 -13.82 11.86
N SER A 173 5.38 -14.30 10.83
CA SER A 173 4.84 -15.26 9.88
C SER A 173 4.47 -16.59 10.52
N TYR A 174 5.25 -17.09 11.45
CA TYR A 174 4.94 -18.32 12.19
C TYR A 174 3.63 -18.19 12.97
N ILE A 175 3.45 -17.07 13.70
CA ILE A 175 2.22 -16.77 14.43
C ILE A 175 1.04 -16.63 13.46
N GLY A 176 1.23 -15.89 12.35
CA GLY A 176 0.20 -15.66 11.34
C GLY A 176 -0.26 -16.93 10.65
N TYR A 177 0.69 -17.81 10.29
CA TYR A 177 0.40 -19.06 9.60
C TYR A 177 -0.24 -20.13 10.51
N LYS A 178 0.02 -20.09 11.81
CA LYS A 178 -0.63 -20.99 12.78
C LYS A 178 -2.12 -20.68 12.97
N ARG A 179 -2.56 -19.44 12.75
CA ARG A 179 -3.99 -19.08 12.87
C ARG A 179 -4.81 -19.81 11.80
N PRO A 180 -6.10 -20.10 12.07
CA PRO A 180 -6.99 -20.64 11.04
C PRO A 180 -7.04 -19.70 9.84
N ALA A 181 -7.17 -20.28 8.63
CA ALA A 181 -7.34 -19.49 7.42
C ALA A 181 -8.62 -18.65 7.56
N LEU A 182 -8.63 -17.43 7.01
CA LEU A 182 -9.90 -16.71 6.88
C LEU A 182 -10.79 -17.50 5.91
N GLU A 183 -11.98 -17.85 6.36
CA GLU A 183 -13.00 -18.45 5.51
C GLU A 183 -13.62 -17.36 4.65
N ASP A 184 -13.78 -17.63 3.36
CA ASP A 184 -14.44 -16.68 2.46
C ASP A 184 -15.96 -16.73 2.68
N PRO A 185 -16.67 -15.57 2.59
CA PRO A 185 -18.11 -15.53 2.79
C PRO A 185 -18.89 -16.44 1.82
N VAL A 186 -18.34 -16.67 0.63
CA VAL A 186 -18.99 -17.43 -0.45
C VAL A 186 -18.00 -18.44 -1.02
N LYS A 187 -18.49 -19.62 -1.40
CA LYS A 187 -17.69 -20.66 -2.05
C LYS A 187 -17.44 -20.30 -3.51
N THR A 188 -16.23 -20.61 -3.99
CA THR A 188 -15.87 -20.39 -5.39
C THR A 188 -16.28 -21.57 -6.28
N ASN A 189 -16.76 -21.26 -7.47
CA ASN A 189 -17.13 -22.24 -8.50
C ASN A 189 -15.89 -22.96 -9.04
N LYS A 190 -16.06 -24.15 -9.62
CA LYS A 190 -14.93 -24.88 -10.24
C LYS A 190 -14.46 -24.23 -11.54
N ILE A 191 -15.41 -23.77 -12.37
CA ILE A 191 -15.14 -23.17 -13.67
C ILE A 191 -15.21 -21.65 -13.52
N PRO A 192 -14.18 -20.90 -13.94
CA PRO A 192 -14.21 -19.44 -13.92
C PRO A 192 -15.21 -18.91 -14.94
N ARG A 193 -16.03 -17.94 -14.53
CA ARG A 193 -16.92 -17.22 -15.45
C ARG A 193 -16.11 -16.38 -16.44
N GLN A 194 -16.60 -16.29 -17.68
CA GLN A 194 -16.04 -15.39 -18.69
C GLN A 194 -16.44 -13.95 -18.37
N ILE A 195 -15.46 -13.04 -18.44
CA ILE A 195 -15.67 -11.61 -18.18
C ILE A 195 -16.11 -10.93 -19.48
N PRO A 196 -17.20 -10.15 -19.46
CA PRO A 196 -17.66 -9.42 -20.64
C PRO A 196 -16.66 -8.32 -21.05
N GLU A 197 -16.73 -7.87 -22.30
CA GLU A 197 -15.90 -6.78 -22.78
C GLU A 197 -16.16 -5.51 -21.97
N GLN A 198 -15.09 -4.93 -21.44
CA GLN A 198 -15.14 -3.75 -20.58
C GLN A 198 -15.10 -2.48 -21.43
N ALA A 199 -15.88 -1.47 -21.03
CA ALA A 199 -15.80 -0.14 -21.62
C ALA A 199 -14.38 0.45 -21.47
N TRP A 200 -13.98 1.33 -22.40
CA TRP A 200 -12.62 1.88 -22.45
C TRP A 200 -12.16 2.52 -21.12
N TYR A 201 -13.06 3.21 -20.42
CA TYR A 201 -12.77 3.87 -19.13
C TYR A 201 -12.70 2.89 -17.94
N MET A 202 -13.19 1.66 -18.11
CA MET A 202 -13.07 0.57 -17.13
C MET A 202 -11.86 -0.31 -17.38
N GLN A 203 -11.06 -0.05 -18.43
CA GLN A 203 -9.82 -0.78 -18.65
C GLN A 203 -8.86 -0.62 -17.46
N PRO A 204 -8.14 -1.68 -17.06
CA PRO A 204 -7.34 -1.68 -15.84
C PRO A 204 -6.34 -0.53 -15.77
N ALA A 205 -5.56 -0.30 -16.83
CA ALA A 205 -4.52 0.73 -16.82
C ALA A 205 -5.08 2.15 -16.61
N PHE A 206 -6.15 2.49 -17.33
CA PHE A 206 -6.78 3.80 -17.23
C PHE A 206 -7.42 4.03 -15.86
N SER A 207 -8.19 3.04 -15.38
CA SER A 207 -8.85 3.09 -14.07
C SER A 207 -7.85 3.17 -12.91
N ILE A 208 -6.74 2.43 -12.99
CA ILE A 208 -5.65 2.46 -12.00
C ILE A 208 -4.98 3.84 -11.95
N LEU A 209 -4.65 4.44 -13.10
CA LEU A 209 -3.99 5.73 -13.15
C LEU A 209 -4.90 6.84 -12.61
N ILE A 210 -6.14 6.93 -13.08
CA ILE A 210 -7.09 7.93 -12.59
C ILE A 210 -7.32 7.83 -11.09
N GLY A 211 -7.44 6.62 -10.56
CA GLY A 211 -7.64 6.41 -9.13
C GLY A 211 -6.50 6.95 -8.26
N GLY A 212 -5.28 7.02 -8.77
CA GLY A 212 -4.12 7.54 -8.05
C GLY A 212 -4.06 9.07 -7.92
N ILE A 213 -4.80 9.80 -8.75
CA ILE A 213 -4.79 11.27 -8.78
C ILE A 213 -5.30 11.85 -7.46
N LEU A 214 -6.39 11.29 -6.93
CA LEU A 214 -7.07 11.83 -5.75
C LEU A 214 -6.24 11.64 -4.47
N PRO A 215 -5.69 10.45 -4.15
CA PRO A 215 -4.78 10.30 -3.02
C PRO A 215 -3.51 11.15 -3.13
N PHE A 216 -2.97 11.32 -4.34
CA PHE A 216 -1.84 12.23 -4.56
C PHE A 216 -2.21 13.70 -4.28
N GLY A 217 -3.35 14.16 -4.81
CA GLY A 217 -3.85 15.51 -4.58
C GLY A 217 -4.05 15.83 -3.10
N ALA A 218 -4.47 14.85 -2.30
CA ALA A 218 -4.66 15.00 -0.86
C ALA A 218 -3.35 15.31 -0.10
N VAL A 219 -2.20 14.83 -0.59
CA VAL A 219 -0.89 15.01 0.06
C VAL A 219 0.01 16.01 -0.65
N PHE A 220 -0.43 16.55 -1.78
CA PHE A 220 0.39 17.38 -2.68
C PHE A 220 1.04 18.57 -1.98
N ILE A 221 0.27 19.34 -1.22
CA ILE A 221 0.76 20.52 -0.50
C ILE A 221 1.79 20.12 0.57
N GLU A 222 1.53 19.03 1.29
CA GLU A 222 2.46 18.54 2.30
C GLU A 222 3.75 17.99 1.72
N LEU A 223 3.65 17.31 0.58
CA LEU A 223 4.81 16.85 -0.16
C LEU A 223 5.74 18.02 -0.51
N PHE A 224 5.20 19.18 -0.93
CA PHE A 224 6.00 20.38 -1.19
C PHE A 224 6.79 20.83 0.04
N PHE A 225 6.15 20.89 1.21
CA PHE A 225 6.81 21.28 2.45
C PHE A 225 7.83 20.26 2.93
N ILE A 226 7.54 18.96 2.78
CA ILE A 226 8.49 17.88 3.08
C ILE A 226 9.72 17.97 2.18
N LEU A 227 9.54 18.13 0.87
CA LEU A 227 10.66 18.27 -0.08
C LEU A 227 11.50 19.51 0.23
N THR A 228 10.85 20.63 0.56
CA THR A 228 11.53 21.87 0.97
C THR A 228 12.32 21.67 2.27
N SER A 229 11.77 20.92 3.22
CA SER A 229 12.46 20.60 4.47
C SER A 229 13.71 19.72 4.25
N ILE A 230 13.58 18.68 3.42
CA ILE A 230 14.65 17.71 3.14
C ILE A 230 15.75 18.34 2.28
N TRP A 231 15.39 19.02 1.19
CA TRP A 231 16.35 19.46 0.17
C TRP A 231 16.85 20.89 0.36
N LEU A 232 16.04 21.77 0.95
CA LEU A 232 16.42 23.17 1.23
C LEU A 232 16.72 23.42 2.71
N ASN A 233 16.80 22.36 3.52
CA ASN A 233 17.12 22.39 4.95
C ASN A 233 16.23 23.33 5.80
N GLN A 234 15.01 23.61 5.33
CA GLN A 234 14.03 24.36 6.10
C GLN A 234 13.43 23.49 7.22
N PHE A 235 13.07 24.07 8.34
CA PHE A 235 12.43 23.31 9.42
C PHE A 235 10.95 23.08 9.13
N TYR A 236 10.51 21.83 9.23
CA TYR A 236 9.10 21.46 9.16
C TYR A 236 8.50 21.44 10.58
N TYR A 237 7.72 22.46 10.94
CA TYR A 237 7.18 22.61 12.30
C TYR A 237 5.76 22.05 12.48
N ILE A 238 5.06 21.70 11.40
CA ILE A 238 3.61 21.47 11.43
C ILE A 238 3.25 19.96 11.47
N PHE A 239 3.87 19.19 12.37
CA PHE A 239 3.57 17.75 12.52
C PHE A 239 2.10 17.45 12.84
N GLY A 240 1.43 18.36 13.54
CA GLY A 240 -0.03 18.36 13.75
C GLY A 240 -0.81 18.22 12.46
N PHE A 241 -0.50 19.08 11.49
CA PHE A 241 -1.15 19.10 10.20
C PHE A 241 -0.75 17.89 9.35
N LEU A 242 0.52 17.46 9.39
CA LEU A 242 0.99 16.25 8.71
C LEU A 242 0.17 15.01 9.09
N PHE A 243 -0.14 14.85 10.38
CA PHE A 243 -0.96 13.72 10.83
C PHE A 243 -2.39 13.79 10.31
N ILE A 244 -3.00 14.98 10.29
CA ILE A 244 -4.34 15.17 9.71
C ILE A 244 -4.31 14.80 8.22
N VAL A 245 -3.30 15.25 7.48
CA VAL A 245 -3.13 14.93 6.06
C VAL A 245 -2.91 13.43 5.85
N PHE A 246 -2.20 12.75 6.76
CA PHE A 246 -2.08 11.29 6.73
C PHE A 246 -3.43 10.59 6.93
N LEU A 247 -4.29 11.07 7.84
CA LEU A 247 -5.65 10.53 7.99
C LEU A 247 -6.49 10.76 6.72
N ILE A 248 -6.39 11.94 6.11
CA ILE A 248 -7.06 12.24 4.84
C ILE A 248 -6.53 11.30 3.74
N LEU A 249 -5.22 11.04 3.68
CA LEU A 249 -4.64 10.08 2.74
C LEU A 249 -5.23 8.68 2.91
N ILE A 250 -5.38 8.20 4.15
CA ILE A 250 -5.98 6.88 4.42
C ILE A 250 -7.42 6.83 3.90
N VAL A 251 -8.23 7.84 4.23
CA VAL A 251 -9.64 7.91 3.82
C VAL A 251 -9.76 8.00 2.31
N THR A 252 -8.97 8.84 1.66
CA THR A 252 -9.00 9.02 0.20
C THR A 252 -8.54 7.76 -0.54
N CYS A 253 -7.47 7.08 -0.07
CA CYS A 253 -7.06 5.79 -0.61
C CYS A 253 -8.17 4.75 -0.48
N ALA A 254 -8.82 4.66 0.68
CA ALA A 254 -9.91 3.72 0.91
C ALA A 254 -11.12 4.03 0.00
N GLU A 255 -11.55 5.28 -0.06
CA GLU A 255 -12.74 5.71 -0.80
C GLU A 255 -12.59 5.47 -2.30
N ILE A 256 -11.49 5.93 -2.92
CA ILE A 256 -11.31 5.78 -4.36
C ILE A 256 -11.21 4.31 -4.76
N THR A 257 -10.52 3.51 -3.96
CA THR A 257 -10.34 2.09 -4.26
C THR A 257 -11.65 1.32 -4.14
N ILE A 258 -12.44 1.58 -3.08
CA ILE A 258 -13.76 0.96 -2.90
C ILE A 258 -14.69 1.33 -4.05
N VAL A 259 -14.75 2.61 -4.44
CA VAL A 259 -15.61 3.07 -5.54
C VAL A 259 -15.25 2.40 -6.86
N LEU A 260 -13.96 2.38 -7.24
CA LEU A 260 -13.54 1.76 -8.49
C LEU A 260 -13.69 0.23 -8.46
N CYS A 261 -13.42 -0.41 -7.32
CA CYS A 261 -13.67 -1.84 -7.14
C CYS A 261 -15.16 -2.17 -7.26
N TYR A 262 -16.05 -1.34 -6.71
CA TYR A 262 -17.50 -1.54 -6.85
C TYR A 262 -17.94 -1.44 -8.30
N PHE A 263 -17.52 -0.41 -9.03
CA PHE A 263 -17.85 -0.29 -10.44
C PHE A 263 -17.28 -1.44 -11.27
N GLN A 264 -16.06 -1.89 -10.98
CA GLN A 264 -15.47 -3.06 -11.61
C GLN A 264 -16.34 -4.32 -11.40
N LEU A 265 -16.79 -4.57 -10.17
CA LEU A 265 -17.67 -5.69 -9.86
C LEU A 265 -19.03 -5.56 -10.55
N CYS A 266 -19.59 -4.35 -10.62
CA CYS A 266 -20.82 -4.08 -11.38
C CYS A 266 -20.67 -4.35 -12.87
N SER A 267 -19.45 -4.27 -13.41
CA SER A 267 -19.13 -4.65 -14.79
C SER A 267 -18.73 -6.14 -14.93
N GLU A 268 -19.06 -6.97 -13.94
CA GLU A 268 -18.82 -8.42 -13.91
C GLU A 268 -17.33 -8.83 -13.96
N ASP A 269 -16.40 -7.91 -13.69
CA ASP A 269 -14.98 -8.23 -13.57
C ASP A 269 -14.61 -8.51 -12.10
N TYR A 270 -14.32 -9.77 -11.80
CA TYR A 270 -13.95 -10.21 -10.45
C TYR A 270 -12.44 -10.10 -10.14
N HIS A 271 -11.59 -9.62 -11.05
CA HIS A 271 -10.14 -9.50 -10.83
C HIS A 271 -9.77 -8.24 -10.03
N TRP A 272 -10.36 -8.07 -8.86
CA TRP A 272 -10.24 -6.84 -8.07
C TRP A 272 -8.97 -6.80 -7.20
N TRP A 273 -8.36 -7.94 -6.83
CA TRP A 273 -7.26 -8.01 -5.85
C TRP A 273 -6.07 -7.09 -6.16
N TRP A 274 -5.46 -7.25 -7.33
CA TRP A 274 -4.34 -6.39 -7.76
C TRP A 274 -4.80 -5.02 -8.18
N ARG A 275 -5.98 -4.93 -8.80
CA ARG A 275 -6.52 -3.66 -9.26
C ARG A 275 -6.74 -2.72 -8.09
N ALA A 276 -7.32 -3.21 -6.98
CA ALA A 276 -7.47 -2.46 -5.75
C ALA A 276 -6.12 -2.00 -5.18
N TYR A 277 -5.11 -2.87 -5.13
CA TYR A 277 -3.78 -2.50 -4.67
C TYR A 277 -3.16 -1.41 -5.57
N LEU A 278 -3.22 -1.58 -6.88
CA LEU A 278 -2.58 -0.69 -7.85
C LEU A 278 -3.31 0.66 -7.96
N THR A 279 -4.64 0.70 -7.81
CA THR A 279 -5.44 1.93 -7.87
C THR A 279 -5.01 2.97 -6.85
N ALA A 280 -4.85 2.59 -5.57
CA ALA A 280 -4.30 3.53 -4.59
C ALA A 280 -2.77 3.67 -4.73
N GLY A 281 -2.07 2.58 -5.04
CA GLY A 281 -0.62 2.56 -5.22
C GLY A 281 -0.11 3.51 -6.32
N SER A 282 -0.86 3.68 -7.40
CA SER A 282 -0.49 4.52 -8.55
C SER A 282 -0.29 5.99 -8.18
N SER A 283 -0.79 6.44 -7.03
CA SER A 283 -0.47 7.75 -6.43
C SER A 283 1.04 8.01 -6.32
N ALA A 284 1.86 6.96 -6.16
CA ALA A 284 3.32 7.06 -6.16
C ALA A 284 3.93 7.48 -7.48
N PHE A 285 3.30 7.16 -8.62
CA PHE A 285 3.75 7.61 -9.92
C PHE A 285 3.66 9.14 -10.00
N TYR A 286 2.55 9.71 -9.54
CA TYR A 286 2.35 11.16 -9.47
C TYR A 286 3.33 11.83 -8.50
N LEU A 287 3.62 11.19 -7.36
CA LEU A 287 4.66 11.64 -6.43
C LEU A 287 6.03 11.72 -7.12
N PHE A 288 6.43 10.67 -7.85
CA PHE A 288 7.69 10.64 -8.58
C PHE A 288 7.72 11.69 -9.71
N ALA A 289 6.65 11.84 -10.49
CA ALA A 289 6.54 12.85 -11.53
C ALA A 289 6.65 14.27 -10.96
N TYR A 290 5.97 14.54 -9.84
CA TYR A 290 6.08 15.81 -9.13
C TYR A 290 7.49 16.08 -8.62
N SER A 291 8.20 15.05 -8.17
CA SER A 291 9.60 15.20 -7.78
C SER A 291 10.49 15.68 -8.95
N GLY A 292 10.20 15.26 -10.18
CA GLY A 292 10.86 15.77 -11.38
C GLY A 292 10.52 17.24 -11.65
N PHE A 293 9.24 17.62 -11.51
CA PHE A 293 8.83 19.02 -11.61
C PHE A 293 9.50 19.89 -10.55
N TYR A 294 9.57 19.42 -9.30
CA TYR A 294 10.22 20.12 -8.19
C TYR A 294 11.72 20.30 -8.45
N PHE A 295 12.40 19.27 -8.97
CA PHE A 295 13.80 19.34 -9.36
C PHE A 295 14.05 20.46 -10.37
N CYS A 296 13.25 20.53 -11.44
CA CYS A 296 13.45 21.53 -12.50
C CYS A 296 13.09 22.97 -12.11
N THR A 297 12.21 23.16 -11.12
CA THR A 297 11.64 24.48 -10.80
C THR A 297 12.12 25.10 -9.50
N LYS A 298 12.55 24.28 -8.53
CA LYS A 298 12.91 24.72 -7.17
C LYS A 298 14.35 24.43 -6.79
N LEU A 299 14.99 23.44 -7.42
CA LEU A 299 16.34 23.03 -7.06
C LEU A 299 17.36 23.54 -8.07
N GLU A 300 18.38 24.24 -7.58
CA GLU A 300 19.52 24.70 -8.37
C GLU A 300 20.65 23.66 -8.38
N ILE A 301 20.31 22.39 -8.66
CA ILE A 301 21.28 21.29 -8.69
C ILE A 301 21.90 21.21 -10.09
N THR A 302 23.18 21.56 -10.20
CA THR A 302 23.94 21.53 -11.46
C THR A 302 24.77 20.26 -11.64
N LYS A 303 25.20 19.63 -10.53
CA LYS A 303 26.05 18.43 -10.57
C LYS A 303 25.24 17.18 -10.88
N VAL A 304 25.72 16.39 -11.85
CA VAL A 304 25.08 15.15 -12.29
C VAL A 304 24.93 14.15 -11.13
N VAL A 305 25.97 13.96 -10.32
CA VAL A 305 25.92 13.03 -9.17
C VAL A 305 24.84 13.44 -8.17
N SER A 306 24.73 14.73 -7.84
CA SER A 306 23.67 15.25 -6.97
C SER A 306 22.27 15.04 -7.56
N GLY A 307 22.12 15.14 -8.88
CA GLY A 307 20.87 14.81 -9.59
C GLY A 307 20.51 13.32 -9.46
N ILE A 308 21.48 12.43 -9.65
CA ILE A 308 21.29 10.97 -9.48
C ILE A 308 20.90 10.64 -8.03
N LEU A 309 21.55 11.26 -7.04
CA LEU A 309 21.18 11.12 -5.63
C LEU A 309 19.75 11.55 -5.38
N TYR A 310 19.36 12.73 -5.89
CA TYR A 310 17.99 13.23 -5.78
C TYR A 310 16.98 12.21 -6.30
N PHE A 311 17.09 11.82 -7.57
CA PHE A 311 16.12 10.89 -8.17
C PHE A 311 16.17 9.50 -7.54
N GLY A 312 17.33 9.03 -7.07
CA GLY A 312 17.46 7.77 -6.35
C GLY A 312 16.72 7.78 -5.00
N TYR A 313 16.87 8.83 -4.20
CA TYR A 313 16.11 8.98 -2.95
C TYR A 313 14.62 9.18 -3.19
N MET A 314 14.25 9.94 -4.23
CA MET A 314 12.84 10.10 -4.62
C MET A 314 12.24 8.79 -5.12
N LEU A 315 13.00 7.93 -5.80
CA LEU A 315 12.55 6.60 -6.19
C LEU A 315 12.28 5.70 -4.97
N ILE A 316 13.18 5.72 -3.96
CA ILE A 316 12.96 5.00 -2.70
C ILE A 316 11.69 5.51 -2.00
N GLY A 317 11.53 6.83 -1.90
CA GLY A 317 10.35 7.46 -1.29
C GLY A 317 9.05 7.10 -2.01
N SER A 318 9.03 7.20 -3.34
CA SER A 318 7.88 6.80 -4.16
C SER A 318 7.58 5.31 -4.03
N TYR A 319 8.59 4.44 -3.98
CA TYR A 319 8.37 3.01 -3.78
C TYR A 319 7.77 2.70 -2.40
N ALA A 320 8.26 3.34 -1.34
CA ALA A 320 7.66 3.23 -0.01
C ALA A 320 6.20 3.73 -0.01
N PHE A 321 5.93 4.85 -0.68
CA PHE A 321 4.59 5.41 -0.82
C PHE A 321 3.64 4.46 -1.58
N PHE A 322 4.09 3.87 -2.69
CA PHE A 322 3.35 2.85 -3.46
C PHE A 322 2.94 1.68 -2.57
N VAL A 323 3.88 1.19 -1.77
CA VAL A 323 3.66 0.04 -0.88
C VAL A 323 2.65 0.36 0.22
N LEU A 324 2.73 1.56 0.78
CA LEU A 324 1.82 2.06 1.82
C LEU A 324 0.40 2.29 1.27
N THR A 325 0.25 3.13 0.25
CA THR A 325 -1.07 3.51 -0.28
C THR A 325 -1.77 2.31 -0.93
N GLY A 326 -1.04 1.48 -1.66
CA GLY A 326 -1.60 0.26 -2.24
C GLY A 326 -2.12 -0.72 -1.19
N THR A 327 -1.45 -0.82 -0.04
CA THR A 327 -1.90 -1.68 1.07
C THR A 327 -3.15 -1.14 1.75
N ILE A 328 -3.25 0.18 1.93
CA ILE A 328 -4.46 0.83 2.46
C ILE A 328 -5.65 0.56 1.53
N GLY A 329 -5.48 0.80 0.22
CA GLY A 329 -6.53 0.54 -0.77
C GLY A 329 -6.94 -0.93 -0.82
N PHE A 330 -5.95 -1.84 -0.78
CA PHE A 330 -6.19 -3.28 -0.74
C PHE A 330 -7.04 -3.72 0.45
N TYR A 331 -6.67 -3.33 1.69
CA TYR A 331 -7.43 -3.73 2.88
C TYR A 331 -8.82 -3.10 2.93
N ALA A 332 -8.97 -1.87 2.44
CA ALA A 332 -10.27 -1.22 2.32
C ALA A 332 -11.20 -2.00 1.39
N CYS A 333 -10.72 -2.37 0.19
CA CYS A 333 -11.47 -3.22 -0.73
C CYS A 333 -11.71 -4.62 -0.18
N PHE A 334 -10.70 -5.26 0.41
CA PHE A 334 -10.85 -6.59 0.99
C PHE A 334 -11.93 -6.63 2.08
N TRP A 335 -11.97 -5.61 2.94
CA TRP A 335 -13.03 -5.46 3.94
C TRP A 335 -14.39 -5.22 3.29
N PHE A 336 -14.46 -4.29 2.33
CA PHE A 336 -15.68 -3.95 1.59
C PHE A 336 -16.29 -5.16 0.87
N VAL A 337 -15.49 -5.84 0.03
CA VAL A 337 -15.91 -7.01 -0.75
C VAL A 337 -16.42 -8.11 0.19
N ARG A 338 -15.69 -8.44 1.25
CA ARG A 338 -16.16 -9.43 2.23
C ARG A 338 -17.46 -9.00 2.89
N LYS A 339 -17.62 -7.72 3.21
CA LYS A 339 -18.83 -7.21 3.85
C LYS A 339 -20.05 -7.31 2.93
N ILE A 340 -19.93 -6.91 1.67
CA ILE A 340 -21.06 -6.97 0.72
C ILE A 340 -21.48 -8.42 0.46
N TYR A 341 -20.56 -9.35 0.20
CA TYR A 341 -20.90 -10.74 -0.07
C TYR A 341 -21.29 -11.53 1.18
N SER A 342 -20.90 -11.10 2.39
CA SER A 342 -21.45 -11.68 3.64
C SER A 342 -22.89 -11.25 3.93
N SER A 343 -23.36 -10.20 3.28
CA SER A 343 -24.71 -9.64 3.49
C SER A 343 -25.74 -10.20 2.50
N VAL A 344 -25.28 -10.85 1.44
CA VAL A 344 -26.14 -11.55 0.48
C VAL A 344 -26.41 -12.95 1.03
N LYS A 345 -27.69 -13.33 1.14
CA LYS A 345 -28.06 -14.71 1.40
C LYS A 345 -27.89 -15.46 0.08
N ILE A 346 -26.97 -16.41 0.05
CA ILE A 346 -26.74 -17.27 -1.10
C ILE A 346 -26.78 -18.67 -0.50
N ASP A 347 -27.92 -19.34 -0.65
CA ASP A 347 -28.14 -20.70 -0.12
C ASP A 347 -27.29 -21.75 -0.86
#